data_AF-T0ZSR0-F1
#
_entry.id   AF-T0ZSR0-F1
#
_cell.length_a   1.000
_cell.length_b   1.000
_cell.length_c   1.000
_cell.angle_alpha   90.00
_cell.angle_beta   90.00
_cell.angle_gamma   90.00
#
_symmetry.space_group_name_H-M   'P 1'
#
loop_
_entity.id
_entity.type
_entity.pdbx_description
1 polymer ?
#
loop_
_entity_poly.entity_id
_entity_poly.type
_entity_poly.pdbx_seq_one_letter_code
_entity_poly.pdbx_strand_id
1 'polypeptide(L)'
;MLQFRNRVISIHPLFGPRSFNENDLRNVVFVTDISPAGSIKLVKQLFQGFNVIEMTASEHDKLAAKVQVRPLLISILANLVNSNTDLKTRSKKILEMMAGISIEQNWNVLLDTIARNPFSMDIL
;
A
#
# COMPACT_ATOMS: atom_id res chain seq x y z
N MET A 1 9.66 2.69 15.24
CA MET A 1 8.25 2.54 15.66
C MET A 1 8.07 1.95 17.06
N LEU A 2 8.98 1.12 17.58
CA LEU A 2 8.83 0.45 18.89
C LEU A 2 8.63 1.40 20.10
N GLN A 3 8.97 2.68 19.98
CA GLN A 3 8.72 3.69 21.02
C GLN A 3 7.24 3.84 21.40
N PHE A 4 6.31 3.43 20.53
CA PHE A 4 4.86 3.49 20.77
C PHE A 4 4.24 2.16 21.19
N ARG A 5 5.07 1.14 21.45
CA ARG A 5 4.61 -0.20 21.80
C ARG A 5 3.65 -0.16 23.00
N ASN A 6 2.51 -0.83 22.84
CA ASN A 6 1.41 -0.91 23.81
C ASN A 6 0.76 0.45 24.15
N ARG A 7 1.00 1.51 23.37
CA ARG A 7 0.41 2.84 23.60
C ARG A 7 -0.54 3.29 22.50
N VAL A 8 -0.39 2.76 21.29
CA VAL A 8 -1.18 3.15 20.12
C VAL A 8 -1.66 1.92 19.36
N ILE A 9 -2.87 1.96 18.82
CA ILE A 9 -3.35 0.95 17.88
C ILE A 9 -2.81 1.32 16.51
N SER A 10 -1.96 0.46 15.94
CA SER A 10 -1.36 0.67 14.63
C SER A 10 -2.05 -0.22 13.60
N ILE A 11 -2.66 0.40 12.60
CA ILE A 11 -3.37 -0.27 11.51
C ILE A 11 -2.98 0.32 10.15
N HIS A 12 -3.18 -0.45 9.10
CA HIS A 12 -3.08 0.01 7.71
C HIS A 12 -4.26 -0.56 6.91
N PRO A 13 -5.33 0.23 6.69
CA PRO A 13 -6.36 -0.10 5.72
C PRO A 13 -5.76 -0.11 4.31
N LEU A 14 -5.77 -1.25 3.62
CA LEU A 14 -5.18 -1.42 2.29
C LEU A 14 -6.11 -0.97 1.16
N PHE A 15 -6.96 0.01 1.45
CA PHE A 15 -7.95 0.56 0.54
C PHE A 15 -8.05 2.07 0.71
N GLY A 16 -8.53 2.74 -0.33
CA GLY A 16 -8.85 4.16 -0.31
C GLY A 16 -10.30 4.39 -0.73
N PRO A 17 -10.74 5.65 -0.88
CA PRO A 17 -12.10 5.99 -1.29
C PRO A 17 -12.54 5.31 -2.60
N ARG A 18 -11.59 5.06 -3.52
CA ARG A 18 -11.86 4.43 -4.82
C ARG A 18 -12.09 2.92 -4.72
N SER A 19 -11.41 2.24 -3.79
CA SER A 19 -11.48 0.78 -3.62
C SER A 19 -12.34 0.32 -2.43
N PHE A 20 -12.94 1.25 -1.69
CA PHE A 20 -13.75 0.94 -0.50
C PHE A 20 -14.93 -0.02 -0.79
N ASN A 21 -15.53 0.12 -1.96
CA ASN A 21 -16.68 -0.70 -2.39
C ASN A 21 -16.28 -2.00 -3.09
N GLU A 22 -14.98 -2.26 -3.27
CA GLU A 22 -14.45 -3.48 -3.87
C GLU A 22 -14.25 -4.53 -2.77
N ASN A 23 -15.16 -5.50 -2.68
CA ASN A 23 -15.20 -6.45 -1.57
C ASN A 23 -13.91 -7.26 -1.39
N ASP A 24 -13.21 -7.56 -2.48
CA ASP A 24 -11.94 -8.29 -2.51
C ASP A 24 -10.74 -7.45 -2.03
N LEU A 25 -10.88 -6.12 -1.97
CA LEU A 25 -9.86 -5.18 -1.51
C LEU A 25 -10.04 -4.72 -0.06
N ARG A 26 -11.04 -5.28 0.65
CA ARG A 26 -11.37 -4.95 2.05
C ARG A 26 -10.41 -5.58 3.07
N ASN A 27 -9.12 -5.26 2.96
CA ASN A 27 -8.09 -5.75 3.86
C ASN A 27 -7.62 -4.63 4.81
N VAL A 28 -7.46 -4.96 6.09
CA VAL A 28 -6.88 -4.08 7.11
C VAL A 28 -5.76 -4.82 7.81
N VAL A 29 -4.55 -4.27 7.79
CA VAL A 29 -3.44 -4.81 8.57
C VAL A 29 -3.55 -4.28 10.00
N PHE A 30 -3.37 -5.17 10.98
CA PHE A 30 -3.21 -4.85 12.39
C PHE A 30 -1.78 -5.22 12.84
N VAL A 31 -1.05 -4.23 13.37
CA VAL A 31 0.36 -4.39 13.72
C VAL A 31 0.51 -4.84 15.18
N THR A 32 0.87 -6.10 15.38
CA THR A 32 0.78 -6.80 16.68
C THR A 32 1.88 -6.44 17.68
N ASP A 33 3.06 -6.06 17.21
CA ASP A 33 4.23 -5.72 18.04
C ASP A 33 4.27 -4.24 18.47
N ILE A 34 3.33 -3.44 17.96
CA ILE A 34 3.10 -2.04 18.37
C ILE A 34 1.80 -1.93 19.19
N SER A 35 0.73 -2.60 18.75
CA SER A 35 -0.60 -2.39 19.31
C SER A 35 -0.79 -3.02 20.69
N PRO A 36 -1.58 -2.42 21.59
CA PRO A 36 -1.89 -3.01 22.89
C PRO A 36 -2.55 -4.39 22.75
N ALA A 37 -2.22 -5.32 23.64
CA ALA A 37 -2.84 -6.64 23.69
C ALA A 37 -4.37 -6.54 23.78
N GLY A 38 -5.07 -7.35 22.98
CA GLY A 38 -6.55 -7.38 22.94
C GLY A 38 -7.20 -6.24 22.14
N SER A 39 -6.46 -5.19 21.76
CA SER A 39 -7.01 -4.06 20.99
C SER A 39 -7.50 -4.44 19.59
N ILE A 40 -7.08 -5.59 19.06
CA ILE A 40 -7.60 -6.15 17.82
C ILE A 40 -9.12 -6.35 17.84
N LYS A 41 -9.73 -6.62 19.00
CA LYS A 41 -11.20 -6.76 19.10
C LYS A 41 -11.89 -5.47 18.67
N LEU A 42 -11.36 -4.33 19.07
CA LEU A 42 -11.87 -3.01 18.66
C LEU A 42 -11.71 -2.81 17.15
N VAL A 43 -10.56 -3.18 16.58
CA VAL A 43 -10.31 -3.07 15.13
C VAL A 43 -11.28 -3.93 14.32
N LYS A 44 -11.49 -5.19 14.74
CA LYS A 44 -12.48 -6.09 14.11
C LYS A 44 -13.92 -5.57 14.23
N GLN A 45 -14.24 -4.87 15.32
CA GLN A 45 -15.55 -4.22 15.50
C GLN A 45 -15.72 -2.98 14.61
N LEU A 46 -14.66 -2.20 14.40
CA LEU A 46 -14.69 -1.01 13.53
C LEU A 46 -14.76 -1.39 12.05
N PHE A 47 -14.06 -2.45 11.65
CA PHE A 47 -13.99 -2.92 10.27
C PHE A 47 -14.76 -4.23 10.07
N GLN A 48 -16.02 -4.25 10.49
CA GLN A 48 -16.89 -5.41 10.29
C GLN A 48 -17.05 -5.72 8.80
N GLY A 49 -16.88 -7.01 8.43
CA GLY A 49 -16.93 -7.46 7.05
C GLY A 49 -15.63 -7.22 6.26
N PHE A 50 -14.58 -6.67 6.88
CA PHE A 50 -13.24 -6.58 6.30
C PHE A 50 -12.37 -7.73 6.83
N ASN A 51 -11.38 -8.11 6.04
CA ASN A 51 -10.36 -9.05 6.44
C ASN A 51 -9.28 -8.33 7.27
N VAL A 52 -9.26 -8.57 8.58
CA VAL A 52 -8.25 -8.01 9.49
C VAL A 52 -7.08 -8.98 9.63
N ILE A 53 -5.92 -8.62 9.08
CA ILE A 53 -4.72 -9.45 8.98
C ILE A 53 -3.72 -9.02 10.05
N GLU A 54 -3.26 -9.96 10.87
CA GLU A 54 -2.31 -9.72 11.96
C GLU A 54 -0.88 -9.98 11.49
N MET A 55 0.02 -9.03 11.75
CA MET A 55 1.46 -9.19 11.48
C MET A 55 2.28 -8.21 12.30
N THR A 56 3.58 -8.43 12.42
CA THR A 56 4.53 -7.46 13.00
C THR A 56 4.80 -6.30 12.03
N ALA A 57 5.33 -5.18 12.54
CA ALA A 57 5.71 -4.03 11.70
C ALA A 57 6.74 -4.43 10.62
N SER A 58 7.69 -5.29 10.98
CA SER A 58 8.72 -5.79 10.05
C SER A 58 8.12 -6.65 8.93
N GLU A 59 7.21 -7.56 9.27
CA GLU A 59 6.50 -8.39 8.27
C GLU A 59 5.64 -7.54 7.33
N HIS A 60 4.91 -6.57 7.90
CA HIS A 60 4.14 -5.60 7.14
C HIS A 60 5.01 -4.85 6.13
N ASP A 61 6.07 -4.20 6.59
CA ASP A 61 6.90 -3.36 5.72
C ASP A 61 7.59 -4.20 4.64
N LYS A 62 8.03 -5.43 4.95
CA LYS A 62 8.56 -6.38 3.94
C LYS A 62 7.53 -6.76 2.89
N LEU A 63 6.28 -7.00 3.29
CA LEU A 63 5.22 -7.35 2.34
C LEU A 63 4.79 -6.14 1.52
N ALA A 64 4.61 -4.97 2.15
CA ALA A 64 4.27 -3.71 1.51
C ALA A 64 5.34 -3.31 0.47
N ALA A 65 6.62 -3.57 0.74
CA ALA A 65 7.69 -3.43 -0.25
C ALA A 65 7.38 -4.22 -1.54
N LYS A 66 6.90 -5.46 -1.40
CA LYS A 66 6.62 -6.34 -2.54
C LYS A 66 5.31 -6.01 -3.27
N VAL A 67 4.25 -5.70 -2.52
CA VAL A 67 2.89 -5.60 -3.07
C VAL A 67 2.41 -4.16 -3.29
N GLN A 68 3.10 -3.16 -2.75
CA GLN A 68 2.74 -1.74 -2.88
C GLN A 68 3.90 -0.91 -3.45
N VAL A 69 5.08 -0.94 -2.84
CA VAL A 69 6.24 -0.13 -3.29
C VAL A 69 6.70 -0.52 -4.69
N ARG A 70 6.86 -1.82 -4.97
CA ARG A 70 7.22 -2.34 -6.31
C ARG A 70 6.27 -1.86 -7.41
N PRO A 71 4.95 -2.07 -7.32
CA PRO A 71 4.00 -1.54 -8.30
C PRO A 71 4.07 -0.02 -8.46
N LEU A 72 4.26 0.74 -7.37
CA LEU A 72 4.40 2.20 -7.44
C LEU A 72 5.65 2.62 -8.23
N LEU A 73 6.81 2.00 -7.97
CA LEU A 73 8.05 2.27 -8.72
C LEU A 73 7.90 1.93 -10.22
N ILE A 74 7.32 0.77 -10.53
CA ILE A 74 7.01 0.38 -11.92
C ILE A 74 6.10 1.40 -12.58
N SER A 75 5.09 1.89 -11.87
CA SER A 75 4.16 2.89 -12.37
C SER A 75 4.85 4.23 -12.68
N ILE A 76 5.73 4.70 -11.79
CA ILE A 76 6.52 5.92 -12.02
C ILE A 76 7.39 5.76 -13.27
N LEU A 77 8.10 4.64 -13.39
CA LEU A 77 8.93 4.34 -14.56
C LEU A 77 8.09 4.26 -15.84
N ALA A 78 6.94 3.59 -15.79
CA ALA A 78 6.01 3.49 -16.90
C ALA A 78 5.51 4.86 -17.35
N ASN A 79 5.23 5.77 -16.41
CA ASN A 79 4.84 7.14 -16.70
C ASN A 79 5.99 7.94 -17.33
N LEU A 80 7.24 7.78 -16.83
CA LEU A 80 8.42 8.46 -17.37
C LEU A 80 8.77 8.05 -18.80
N VAL A 81 8.59 6.77 -19.15
CA VAL A 81 8.88 6.26 -20.50
C VAL A 81 7.70 6.35 -21.45
N ASN A 82 6.54 6.83 -20.98
CA ASN A 82 5.37 6.95 -21.83
C ASN A 82 5.55 8.10 -22.84
N SER A 83 5.32 7.81 -24.12
CA SER A 83 5.46 8.79 -25.20
C SER A 83 4.13 9.50 -25.50
N ASN A 84 4.15 10.82 -25.56
CA ASN A 84 3.02 11.64 -25.99
C ASN A 84 2.83 11.54 -27.52
N THR A 85 2.08 10.54 -27.96
CA THR A 85 1.73 10.32 -29.38
C THR A 85 0.34 9.70 -29.48
N ASP A 86 -0.35 9.89 -30.60
CA ASP A 86 -1.65 9.26 -30.86
C ASP A 86 -1.51 7.82 -31.40
N LEU A 87 -0.28 7.38 -31.72
CA LEU A 87 -0.03 6.00 -32.13
C LEU A 87 -0.38 5.05 -30.98
N LYS A 88 -1.22 4.04 -31.29
CA LYS A 88 -1.69 3.04 -30.33
C LYS A 88 -1.17 1.66 -30.68
N THR A 89 -0.53 1.02 -29.72
CA THR A 89 -0.15 -0.40 -29.78
C THR A 89 -0.67 -1.09 -28.52
N ARG A 90 -0.73 -2.43 -28.54
CA ARG A 90 -1.08 -3.20 -27.34
C ARG A 90 -0.09 -2.93 -26.20
N SER A 91 1.21 -2.90 -26.51
CA SER A 91 2.27 -2.64 -25.53
C SER A 91 2.13 -1.27 -24.88
N LYS A 92 1.80 -0.24 -25.68
CA LYS A 92 1.57 1.11 -25.16
C LYS A 92 0.35 1.18 -24.24
N LYS A 93 -0.77 0.53 -24.59
CA LYS A 93 -1.95 0.47 -23.72
C LYS A 93 -1.64 -0.16 -22.36
N ILE A 94 -0.83 -1.22 -22.34
CA ILE A 94 -0.40 -1.85 -21.09
C ILE A 94 0.48 -0.89 -20.28
N LEU A 95 1.41 -0.19 -20.93
CA LEU A 95 2.26 0.81 -20.29
C LEU A 95 1.44 1.96 -19.68
N GLU A 96 0.44 2.47 -20.40
CA GLU A 96 -0.50 3.50 -19.92
C GLU A 96 -1.30 3.02 -18.70
N MET A 97 -1.78 1.77 -18.70
CA MET A 97 -2.46 1.18 -17.55
C MET A 97 -1.54 1.08 -16.32
N MET A 98 -0.27 0.70 -16.51
CA MET A 98 0.72 0.66 -15.43
C MET A 98 1.02 2.06 -14.89
N ALA A 99 1.17 3.06 -15.77
CA ALA A 99 1.39 4.46 -15.40
C ALA A 99 0.23 5.05 -14.57
N GLY A 100 -1.01 4.60 -14.83
CA GLY A 100 -2.20 5.06 -14.13
C GLY A 100 -2.14 4.92 -12.61
N ILE A 101 -1.45 3.88 -12.08
CA ILE A 101 -1.35 3.65 -10.63
C ILE A 101 -0.76 4.86 -9.90
N SER A 102 0.32 5.46 -10.40
CA SER A 102 1.02 6.59 -9.76
C SER A 102 0.33 7.93 -10.02
N ILE A 103 -0.28 8.09 -11.20
CA ILE A 103 -1.01 9.32 -11.59
C ILE A 103 -2.20 9.57 -10.66
N GLU A 104 -2.86 8.51 -10.22
CA GLU A 104 -4.06 8.60 -9.38
C GLU A 104 -3.76 8.80 -7.89
N GLN A 105 -2.48 8.87 -7.50
CA GLN A 105 -2.05 8.99 -6.10
C GLN A 105 -1.67 10.42 -5.74
N ASN A 106 -1.80 10.74 -4.45
CA ASN A 106 -1.13 11.94 -3.94
C ASN A 106 0.39 11.72 -3.99
N TRP A 107 1.09 12.60 -4.68
CA TRP A 107 2.54 12.47 -4.92
C TRP A 107 3.36 12.38 -3.62
N ASN A 108 3.01 13.16 -2.59
CA ASN A 108 3.72 13.13 -1.31
C ASN A 108 3.50 11.81 -0.58
N VAL A 109 2.27 11.29 -0.57
CA VAL A 109 1.95 9.97 0.03
C VAL A 109 2.72 8.86 -0.68
N LEU A 110 2.77 8.91 -2.01
CA LEU A 110 3.52 7.95 -2.82
C LEU A 110 5.01 7.99 -2.47
N LEU A 111 5.63 9.17 -2.47
CA LEU A 111 7.05 9.31 -2.14
C LEU A 111 7.35 8.90 -0.70
N ASP A 112 6.51 9.28 0.27
CA ASP A 112 6.68 8.86 1.67
C ASP A 112 6.56 7.34 1.82
N THR A 113 5.61 6.71 1.12
CA THR A 113 5.42 5.24 1.13
C THR A 113 6.68 4.52 0.65
N ILE A 114 7.33 5.04 -0.40
CA ILE A 114 8.58 4.50 -0.92
C ILE A 114 9.74 4.81 0.04
N ALA A 115 9.95 6.09 0.37
CA ALA A 115 11.14 6.53 1.08
C ALA A 115 11.19 6.08 2.55
N ARG A 116 10.04 5.87 3.21
CA ARG A 116 9.98 5.52 4.63
C ARG A 116 9.92 4.02 4.89
N ASN A 117 9.69 3.20 3.86
CA ASN A 117 9.76 1.76 4.02
C ASN A 117 11.23 1.31 3.99
N PRO A 118 11.75 0.70 5.07
CA PRO A 118 13.17 0.35 5.17
C PRO A 118 13.61 -0.74 4.18
N PHE A 119 12.66 -1.47 3.59
CA PHE A 119 12.93 -2.51 2.59
C PHE A 119 12.82 -2.00 1.15
N SER A 120 12.57 -0.70 0.94
CA SER A 120 12.46 -0.14 -0.41
C SER A 120 13.75 -0.20 -1.20
N MET A 121 14.91 -0.09 -0.53
CA MET A 121 16.21 -0.15 -1.21
C MET A 121 16.55 -1.55 -1.72
N ASP A 122 15.96 -2.60 -1.13
CA ASP A 122 16.16 -4.00 -1.54
C ASP A 122 15.27 -4.39 -2.75
N ILE A 123 14.52 -3.43 -3.30
CA ILE A 123 13.61 -3.65 -4.43
C ILE A 123 14.28 -3.36 -5.77
N LEU A 124 15.33 -2.53 -5.79
CA LEU A 124 16.15 -2.19 -6.95
C LEU A 124 17.34 -3.15 -7.06
#